data_AF-A0A815U508-F1
#
_entry.id   AF-A0A815U508-F1
#
_cell.length_a   1.000
_cell.length_b   1.000
_cell.length_c   1.000
_cell.angle_alpha   90.00
_cell.angle_beta   90.00
_cell.angle_gamma   90.00
#
_symmetry.space_group_name_H-M   'P 1'
#
loop_
_entity.id
_entity.type
_entity.pdbx_description
1 polymer ?
#
loop_
_entity_poly.entity_id
_entity_poly.type
_entity_poly.pdbx_seq_one_letter_code
_entity_poly.pdbx_strand_id
1 'polypeptide(L)'
;LFKNVIRGLKFKYRPDKFENPALQTLWRNIEATALNKGEPDEFIDLTIPSVENQNRKISGYVDELKQMIFPPGYVMGTTKKSAAAKRKVRKNNLFNF
;
A
#
# COMPACT_ATOMS: atom_id res chain seq x y z
N LEU A 1 -5.24 -21.51 12.13
CA LEU A 1 -4.37 -20.59 11.37
C LEU A 1 -4.96 -19.19 11.17
N PHE A 2 -6.03 -19.03 10.39
CA PHE A 2 -6.68 -17.73 10.15
C PHE A 2 -7.06 -16.94 11.40
N LYS A 3 -7.67 -17.61 12.40
CA LYS A 3 -8.03 -16.98 13.69
C LYS A 3 -6.81 -16.43 14.43
N ASN A 4 -5.62 -17.04 14.26
CA ASN A 4 -4.39 -16.59 14.89
C ASN A 4 -3.81 -15.37 14.18
N VAL A 5 -3.86 -15.32 12.84
CA VAL A 5 -3.48 -14.13 12.05
C VAL A 5 -4.35 -12.94 12.45
N ILE A 6 -5.68 -13.12 12.50
CA ILE A 6 -6.62 -12.07 12.92
C ILE A 6 -6.31 -11.60 14.35
N ARG A 7 -6.02 -12.53 15.27
CA ARG A 7 -5.65 -12.18 16.65
C ARG A 7 -4.33 -11.42 16.72
N GLY A 8 -3.34 -11.76 15.91
CA GLY A 8 -2.04 -11.09 15.85
C GLY A 8 -2.11 -9.66 15.30
N LEU A 9 -3.06 -9.40 14.38
CA LEU A 9 -3.30 -8.06 13.80
C LEU A 9 -4.36 -7.25 14.54
N LYS A 10 -5.03 -7.82 15.55
CA LYS A 10 -6.07 -7.13 16.30
C LYS A 10 -5.46 -5.97 17.10
N PHE A 11 -6.05 -4.79 16.94
CA PHE A 11 -5.76 -3.62 17.78
C PHE A 11 -7.06 -2.96 18.22
N LYS A 12 -6.98 -2.12 19.27
CA LYS A 12 -8.13 -1.34 19.74
C LYS A 12 -8.30 -0.13 18.82
N TYR A 13 -9.34 -0.16 17.99
CA TYR A 13 -9.66 0.97 17.12
C TYR A 13 -10.10 2.17 17.94
N ARG A 14 -9.58 3.34 17.57
CA ARG A 14 -10.10 4.64 18.00
C ARG A 14 -10.10 5.58 16.80
N PRO A 15 -11.18 6.35 16.58
CA PRO A 15 -11.30 7.21 15.41
C PRO A 15 -10.33 8.40 15.43
N ASP A 16 -9.88 8.81 16.61
CA ASP A 16 -8.97 9.94 16.81
C ASP A 16 -7.48 9.60 16.59
N LYS A 17 -7.17 8.34 16.28
CA LYS A 17 -5.78 7.88 16.06
C LYS A 17 -5.27 8.06 14.64
N PHE A 18 -6.14 8.41 13.71
CA PHE A 18 -5.80 8.57 12.30
C PHE A 18 -6.19 9.97 11.86
N GLU A 19 -5.21 10.68 11.33
CA GLU A 19 -5.39 11.98 10.72
C GLU A 19 -5.42 11.82 9.21
N ASN A 20 -6.03 12.78 8.52
CA ASN A 20 -6.02 12.78 7.06
C ASN A 20 -4.67 13.33 6.56
N PRO A 21 -3.82 12.52 5.91
CA PRO A 21 -2.49 12.96 5.48
C PRO A 21 -2.57 14.11 4.46
N ALA A 22 -3.57 14.14 3.59
CA ALA A 22 -3.72 15.23 2.61
C ALA A 22 -4.00 16.58 3.30
N LEU A 23 -4.82 16.57 4.36
CA LEU A 23 -5.09 17.78 5.14
C LEU A 23 -3.87 18.18 5.99
N GLN A 24 -3.18 17.21 6.59
CA GLN A 24 -1.95 17.48 7.34
C GLN A 24 -0.89 18.14 6.45
N THR A 25 -0.62 17.58 5.27
CA THR A 25 0.30 18.19 4.29
C THR A 25 -0.11 19.61 3.93
N LEU A 26 -1.39 19.83 3.62
CA LEU A 26 -1.89 21.15 3.25
C LEU A 26 -1.63 22.19 4.35
N TRP A 27 -2.03 21.90 5.59
CA TRP A 27 -1.89 22.85 6.69
C TRP A 27 -0.43 23.11 7.05
N ARG A 28 0.43 22.10 6.99
CA ARG A 28 1.88 22.28 7.21
C ARG A 28 2.53 23.13 6.14
N ASN A 29 2.12 23.00 4.88
CA ASN A 29 2.59 23.87 3.79
C ASN A 29 2.15 25.33 3.99
N ILE A 30 0.89 25.54 4.41
CA ILE A 30 0.36 26.88 4.70
C ILE A 30 1.13 27.50 5.87
N GLU A 31 1.36 26.74 6.95
CA GLU A 31 2.10 27.18 8.12
C GLU A 31 3.54 27.55 7.78
N ALA A 32 4.23 26.72 6.99
CA ALA A 32 5.58 27.01 6.52
C ALA A 32 5.64 28.31 5.73
N THR A 33 4.67 28.52 4.83
CA THR A 33 4.56 29.74 4.03
C THR A 33 4.30 30.97 4.92
N ALA A 34 3.39 30.86 5.90
CA ALA A 34 3.05 31.95 6.80
C ALA A 34 4.21 32.34 7.73
N LEU A 35 5.05 31.38 8.11
CA LEU A 35 6.21 31.59 8.99
C LEU A 35 7.51 31.84 8.24
N ASN A 36 7.48 31.95 6.90
CA ASN A 36 8.68 32.03 6.03
C ASN A 36 9.71 30.93 6.30
N LYS A 37 9.24 29.71 6.61
CA LYS A 37 10.09 28.50 6.68
C LYS A 37 10.47 28.08 5.26
N GLY A 38 11.68 27.56 5.08
CA GLY A 38 12.14 27.03 3.79
C GLY A 38 11.46 25.73 3.38
N GLU A 39 10.94 24.96 4.35
CA GLU A 39 10.27 23.69 4.13
C GLU A 39 9.16 23.46 5.18
N PRO A 40 8.13 22.67 4.84
CA PRO A 40 7.10 22.25 5.79
C PRO A 40 7.64 21.23 6.79
N ASP A 41 7.09 21.25 8.00
CA ASP A 41 7.46 20.28 9.03
C ASP A 41 7.05 18.86 8.59
N GLU A 42 7.95 17.90 8.76
CA GLU A 42 7.68 16.49 8.45
C GLU A 42 6.60 15.90 9.37
N PHE A 43 5.77 15.02 8.82
CA PHE A 43 4.81 14.23 9.60
C PHE A 43 4.77 12.79 9.11
N ILE A 44 4.35 11.89 10.00
CA ILE A 44 4.25 10.46 9.73
C ILE A 44 2.81 10.14 9.33
N ASP A 45 2.63 9.56 8.16
CA ASP A 45 1.32 9.05 7.74
C ASP A 45 0.96 7.77 8.50
N LEU A 46 0.05 7.91 9.46
CA LEU A 46 -0.44 6.82 10.30
C LEU A 46 -1.42 5.89 9.57
N THR A 47 -1.89 6.25 8.37
CA THR A 47 -2.78 5.41 7.57
C THR A 47 -2.03 4.28 6.85
N ILE A 48 -0.71 4.41 6.73
CA ILE A 48 0.15 3.39 6.12
C ILE A 48 0.37 2.25 7.12
N PRO A 49 0.16 0.98 6.73
CA PRO A 49 0.39 -0.15 7.60
C PRO A 49 1.87 -0.28 7.94
N SER A 50 2.17 -0.53 9.22
CA SER A 50 3.52 -0.86 9.67
C SER A 50 3.89 -2.29 9.27
N VAL A 51 4.30 -2.47 8.02
CA VAL A 51 4.55 -3.78 7.39
C VAL A 51 5.53 -4.63 8.19
N GLU A 52 6.63 -4.04 8.66
CA GLU A 52 7.64 -4.76 9.44
C GLU A 52 7.08 -5.31 10.76
N ASN A 53 6.38 -4.47 11.52
CA ASN A 53 5.77 -4.87 12.78
C ASN A 53 4.65 -5.89 12.58
N GLN A 54 3.86 -5.75 11.52
CA GLN A 54 2.81 -6.69 11.18
C GLN A 54 3.42 -8.04 10.80
N ASN A 55 4.40 -8.05 9.88
CA ASN A 55 5.10 -9.27 9.44
C ASN A 55 5.74 -10.01 10.61
N ARG A 56 6.40 -9.31 11.53
CA ARG A 56 6.97 -9.93 12.74
C ARG A 56 5.94 -10.65 13.59
N LYS A 57 4.70 -10.15 13.67
CA LYS A 57 3.64 -10.76 14.49
C LYS A 57 2.98 -11.97 13.83
N ILE A 58 3.01 -12.07 12.49
CA ILE A 58 2.23 -13.07 11.75
C ILE A 58 3.05 -13.99 10.85
N SER A 59 4.38 -13.80 10.73
CA SER A 59 5.25 -14.47 9.76
C SER A 59 5.04 -15.98 9.71
N GLY A 60 5.12 -16.67 10.85
CA GLY A 60 4.93 -18.12 10.91
C GLY A 60 3.55 -18.58 10.43
N TYR A 61 2.48 -17.87 10.81
CA TYR A 61 1.13 -18.25 10.42
C TYR A 61 0.82 -17.95 8.95
N VAL A 62 1.44 -16.90 8.38
CA VAL A 62 1.23 -16.51 6.99
C VAL A 62 1.88 -17.51 6.03
N ASP A 63 3.06 -18.02 6.35
CA ASP A 63 3.75 -18.95 5.47
C ASP A 63 3.10 -20.34 5.46
N GLU A 64 2.66 -20.83 6.62
CA GLU A 64 1.79 -22.03 6.70
C GLU A 64 0.49 -21.85 5.89
N LEU A 65 -0.08 -20.65 5.93
CA LEU A 65 -1.35 -20.35 5.25
C LEU A 65 -1.16 -20.30 3.73
N LYS A 66 -0.04 -19.75 3.27
CA LYS A 66 0.31 -19.76 1.86
C LYS A 66 0.47 -21.18 1.33
N GLN A 67 1.16 -22.05 2.07
CA GLN A 67 1.35 -23.47 1.68
C GLN A 67 0.04 -24.24 1.61
N MET A 68 -0.92 -23.93 2.49
CA MET A 68 -2.22 -24.61 2.53
C MET A 68 -3.15 -24.17 1.39
N ILE A 69 -3.11 -22.89 1.00
CA ILE A 69 -4.10 -22.31 0.07
C ILE A 69 -3.59 -22.30 -1.36
N PHE A 70 -2.32 -21.97 -1.56
CA PHE A 70 -1.78 -21.77 -2.89
C PHE A 70 -1.06 -23.02 -3.37
N PRO A 71 -1.36 -23.49 -4.60
CA PRO A 71 -0.60 -24.57 -5.21
C PRO A 71 0.89 -24.23 -5.35
N PRO A 72 1.77 -25.25 -5.38
CA PRO A 72 3.19 -25.03 -5.63
C PRO A 72 3.41 -24.35 -7.00
N GLY A 73 4.19 -23.27 -7.02
CA GLY A 73 4.44 -22.46 -8.23
C GLY A 73 3.44 -21.32 -8.46
N TYR A 74 2.50 -21.08 -7.55
CA TYR A 74 1.61 -19.91 -7.62
C TYR A 74 2.38 -18.61 -7.33
N VAL A 75 2.38 -17.67 -8.29
CA VAL A 75 3.00 -16.35 -8.13
C VAL A 75 1.92 -15.30 -7.84
N MET A 76 1.81 -14.90 -6.57
CA MET A 76 0.91 -13.83 -6.12
C MET A 76 1.22 -12.51 -6.84
N GLY A 77 0.19 -11.78 -7.27
CA GLY A 77 0.33 -10.43 -7.82
C GLY A 77 0.70 -10.35 -9.31
N THR A 78 0.90 -11.49 -10.00
CA THR A 78 1.00 -11.48 -11.46
C THR A 78 -0.40 -11.55 -12.06
N THR A 79 -1.00 -10.41 -12.40
CA THR A 79 -2.04 -10.43 -13.43
C THR A 79 -1.36 -10.95 -14.69
N LYS A 80 -1.66 -12.16 -15.13
CA LYS A 80 -1.26 -12.63 -16.46
C LYS A 80 -1.73 -11.54 -17.42
N LYS A 81 -0.81 -10.73 -17.98
CA LYS A 81 -1.17 -9.80 -19.06
C LYS A 81 -1.73 -10.69 -20.17
N SER A 82 -3.05 -10.71 -20.33
CA SER A 82 -3.69 -11.46 -21.40
C SER A 82 -3.03 -11.06 -22.71
N ALA A 83 -2.67 -12.03 -23.55
CA ALA A 83 -1.95 -11.82 -24.81
C ALA A 83 -2.62 -10.79 -25.74
N ALA A 84 -3.89 -10.44 -25.50
CA ALA A 84 -4.63 -9.35 -26.15
C ALA A 84 -3.97 -7.96 -26.01
N ALA A 85 -3.25 -7.68 -24.93
CA ALA A 85 -2.63 -6.37 -24.70
C ALA A 85 -1.43 -6.09 -25.63
N LYS A 86 -0.81 -7.13 -26.23
CA LYS A 86 0.29 -6.95 -27.20
C LYS A 86 -0.21 -6.60 -28.60
N ARG A 87 -1.52 -6.66 -28.88
CA ARG A 87 -2.08 -6.52 -30.24
C ARG A 87 -2.60 -5.11 -30.57
N LYS A 88 -2.28 -4.08 -29.77
CA LYS A 88 -2.74 -2.68 -30.01
C LYS A 88 -1.64 -1.69 -30.38
N VAL A 89 -0.37 -2.11 -30.46
CA VAL A 89 0.76 -1.20 -30.77
C VAL A 89 1.09 -1.11 -32.28
N ARG A 90 0.44 -1.90 -33.14
CA ARG A 90 0.83 -1.98 -34.58
C ARG A 90 -0.07 -1.21 -35.57
N LYS A 91 -0.97 -0.32 -35.12
CA LYS A 91 -1.95 0.36 -36.00
C LYS A 91 -2.00 1.89 -35.98
N ASN A 92 -1.01 2.58 -35.40
CA ASN A 92 -1.00 4.07 -35.36
C ASN A 92 0.26 4.71 -35.98
N ASN A 93 0.83 4.12 -37.04
CA ASN A 93 1.87 4.77 -37.86
C ASN A 93 1.41 4.95 -39.33
N LEU A 94 0.16 5.36 -39.52
CA LEU A 94 -0.26 6.01 -40.77
C LEU A 94 -0.95 7.31 -40.37
N PHE A 95 -0.62 8.40 -41.08
CA PHE A 95 -0.93 9.81 -40.81
C PHE A 95 0.13 10.58 -40.00
N ASN A 96 1.29 10.78 -40.63
CA ASN A 96 1.92 12.11 -40.64
C ASN A 96 1.77 12.64 -42.08
N PHE A 97 0.92 13.64 -42.26
CA PHE A 97 1.05 14.64 -43.32
C PHE A 97 1.68 15.88 -42.69
#